data_AF-A0A4Q5SPX4-F1
#
_entry.id   AF-A0A4Q5SPX4-F1
#
_cell.length_a   1.000
_cell.length_b   1.000
_cell.length_c   1.000
_cell.angle_alpha   90.00
_cell.angle_beta   90.00
_cell.angle_gamma   90.00
#
_symmetry.space_group_name_H-M   'P 1'
#
loop_
_entity.id
_entity.type
_entity.pdbx_description
1 polymer ?
#
loop_
_entity_poly.entity_id
_entity_poly.type
_entity_poly.pdbx_seq_one_letter_code
_entity_poly.pdbx_strand_id
1 'polypeptide(L)' 'MPEVIIPGPEGRLEGRFAPAPRPRAPVAMILHPHPNAGG' A
#
# COMPACT_ATOMS: atom_id res chain seq x y z
N MET A 1 -8.56 -2.90 -8.10
CA MET A 1 -7.26 -2.60 -7.45
C MET A 1 -6.25 -2.31 -8.54
N PRO A 2 -6.12 -1.06 -9.01
CA PRO A 2 -4.98 -0.67 -9.81
C PRO A 2 -3.67 -0.92 -9.07
N GLU A 3 -2.66 -1.34 -9.82
CA GLU A 3 -1.27 -1.27 -9.40
C GLU A 3 -0.83 0.19 -9.40
N VAL A 4 -0.14 0.60 -8.34
CA VAL A 4 0.34 1.96 -8.15
C VAL A 4 1.82 1.94 -7.81
N ILE A 5 2.54 2.95 -8.30
CA ILE A 5 3.91 3.22 -7.91
C ILE A 5 3.90 4.41 -6.96
N ILE A 6 4.45 4.22 -5.76
CA ILE A 6 4.57 5.25 -4.72
C ILE A 6 6.05 5.63 -4.60
N PRO A 7 6.43 6.90 -4.75
CA PRO A 7 7.81 7.33 -4.55
C PRO A 7 8.19 7.26 -3.07
N GLY A 8 9.39 6.74 -2.77
CA GLY A 8 9.95 6.63 -1.43
C GLY A 8 11.45 7.00 -1.40
N PRO A 9 12.02 7.13 -0.20
CA PRO A 9 13.40 7.59 -0.01
C PRO A 9 14.46 6.65 -0.61
N GLU A 10 14.18 5.35 -0.66
CA GLU A 10 15.08 4.33 -1.25
C GLU A 10 14.67 3.90 -2.66
N GLY A 11 13.74 4.63 -3.29
CA GLY A 11 13.23 4.33 -4.62
C GLY A 11 11.73 4.16 -4.67
N ARG A 12 11.25 3.37 -5.63
CA ARG A 12 9.82 3.18 -5.91
C ARG A 12 9.27 2.01 -5.08
N LEU A 13 8.15 2.25 -4.41
CA LEU A 13 7.35 1.21 -3.75
C LEU A 13 6.21 0.80 -4.67
N GLU A 14 6.09 -0.49 -4.91
CA GLU A 14 4.96 -1.06 -5.65
C GLU A 14 3.84 -1.40 -4.68
N GLY A 15 2.61 -1.08 -5.05
CA GLY A 15 1.45 -1.33 -4.21
C GLY A 15 0.17 -1.48 -5.00
N ARG A 16 -0.90 -1.78 -4.27
CA ARG A 16 -2.25 -1.81 -4.81
C ARG A 16 -3.10 -0.80 -4.06
N PHE A 17 -3.87 -0.01 -4.80
CA PHE A 17 -4.78 0.97 -4.22
C PHE A 17 -6.23 0.57 -4.45
N ALA A 18 -7.06 0.71 -3.43
CA ALA A 18 -8.51 0.50 -3.50
C ALA A 18 -9.21 1.81 -3.08
N PRO A 19 -9.73 2.61 -4.02
CA PRO A 19 -10.42 3.85 -3.68
C PRO A 19 -11.72 3.55 -2.92
N ALA A 20 -11.98 4.33 -1.88
CA ALA A 20 -13.25 4.25 -1.14
C ALA A 20 -14.40 4.88 -1.95
N PRO A 21 -15.64 4.38 -1.79
CA PRO A 21 -16.79 4.88 -2.55
C PRO A 21 -17.30 6.25 -2.09
N ARG A 22 -16.81 6.76 -0.94
CA ARG A 22 -17.31 7.98 -0.31
C ARG A 22 -16.18 8.97 0.01
N PRO A 23 -16.41 10.30 -0.13
CA PRO A 23 -15.43 11.31 0.26
C PRO A 23 -15.07 11.20 1.74
N ARG A 24 -13.80 11.48 2.08
CA ARG A 24 -13.27 11.49 3.46
C ARG A 24 -13.51 10.18 4.22
N ALA A 25 -13.51 9.05 3.51
CA ALA A 25 -13.46 7.74 4.15
C ALA A 25 -12.14 7.57 4.94
N PRO A 26 -12.12 6.81 6.04
CA PRO A 26 -10.89 6.48 6.73
C PRO A 26 -9.96 5.67 5.82
N VAL A 27 -8.64 5.79 6.05
CA VAL A 27 -7.60 5.07 5.31
C VAL A 27 -7.18 3.84 6.11
N ALA A 28 -6.98 2.73 5.41
CA ALA A 28 -6.32 1.55 5.95
C ALA A 28 -5.03 1.29 5.16
N MET A 29 -3.96 0.92 5.87
CA MET A 29 -2.70 0.48 5.28
C MET A 29 -2.48 -0.97 5.68
N ILE A 30 -2.28 -1.83 4.68
CA ILE A 30 -2.01 -3.25 4.89
C ILE A 30 -0.53 -3.47 4.62
N LEU A 31 0.18 -3.93 5.64
CA LEU A 31 1.60 -4.26 5.56
C LEU A 31 1.72 -5.78 5.48
N HIS A 32 2.55 -6.27 4.58
CA HIS A 32 2.90 -7.69 4.59
C HIS A 32 3.80 -7.99 5.80
N PRO A 33 3.84 -9.26 6.25
CA PRO A 33 4.79 -9.65 7.27
C PRO A 33 6.23 -9.55 6.76
N HIS A 34 7.16 -9.47 7.71
CA HIS A 34 8.57 -9.34 7.39
C HIS A 34 9.12 -10.65 6.81
N PRO A 35 9.77 -10.65 5.63
CA PRO A 35 10.16 -11.88 4.94
C PRO A 35 11.14 -12.75 5.74
N ASN A 36 12.01 -12.12 6.55
CA ASN A 36 12.97 -12.86 7.37
C ASN A 36 12.42 -13.31 8.74
N ALA A 37 11.17 -12.98 9.08
CA ALA A 37 10.56 -13.30 10.37
C ALA A 37 9.51 -14.42 10.30
N GLY A 38 9.56 -15.25 9.25
CA GLY A 38 8.58 -16.33 9.01
C GLY A 38 7.50 -15.99 7.99
N GLY A 39 7.45 -14.73 7.53
CA GLY A 39 6.49 -14.27 6.52
C GLY A 39 5.04 -14.26 6.99
#